data_AF-A0A814XHQ5-F1
#
_entry.id   AF-A0A814XHQ5-F1
#
_cell.length_a   1.000
_cell.length_b   1.000
_cell.length_c   1.000
_cell.angle_alpha   90.00
_cell.angle_beta   90.00
_cell.angle_gamma   90.00
#
_symmetry.space_group_name_H-M   'P 1'
#
loop_
_entity.id
_entity.type
_entity.pdbx_description
1 polymer ?
#
loop_
_entity_poly.entity_id
_entity_poly.type
_entity_poly.pdbx_seq_one_letter_code
_entity_poly.pdbx_strand_id
1 'polypeptide(L)'
;MAPAIINSLRSSLLDFFVIYSTVKEIQVHSTFVAVLHRLIQFLIIIFVAFYIILVKKGYQQFQEPQGSSIIKVKGVVRISIYNSNLHTGNASQALWDAADYVVPSIETNAFFIATRKTKTFGQRQEICPSSLNDNLFCNSTYNPCKQGMPTPNAFGM
;
A
#
# COMPACT_ATOMS: atom_id res chain seq x y z
N MET A 1 -19.27 -31.15 -73.26
CA MET A 1 -18.22 -30.35 -72.59
C MET A 1 -18.56 -29.89 -71.17
N ALA A 2 -19.83 -29.76 -70.78
CA ALA A 2 -20.24 -29.35 -69.42
C ALA A 2 -19.91 -30.32 -68.25
N PRO A 3 -19.96 -31.67 -68.37
CA PRO A 3 -19.78 -32.55 -67.21
C PRO A 3 -18.33 -32.61 -66.69
N ALA A 4 -17.35 -32.31 -67.54
CA ALA A 4 -15.94 -32.30 -67.16
C ALA A 4 -15.61 -31.13 -66.22
N ILE A 5 -16.25 -29.97 -66.41
CA ILE A 5 -15.98 -28.73 -65.66
C ILE A 5 -16.58 -28.82 -64.25
N ILE A 6 -17.79 -29.37 -64.12
CA ILE A 6 -18.47 -29.56 -62.83
C ILE A 6 -17.71 -30.56 -61.95
N ASN A 7 -17.20 -31.65 -62.53
CA ASN A 7 -16.42 -32.63 -61.79
C ASN A 7 -15.05 -32.06 -61.34
N SER A 8 -14.45 -31.17 -62.13
CA SER A 8 -13.20 -30.48 -61.78
C SER A 8 -13.38 -29.42 -60.69
N LEU A 9 -14.47 -28.66 -60.70
CA LEU A 9 -14.79 -27.71 -59.62
C LEU A 9 -15.11 -28.44 -58.31
N ARG A 10 -15.82 -29.56 -58.40
CA ARG A 10 -16.12 -30.42 -57.25
C ARG A 10 -14.86 -31.01 -56.65
N SER A 11 -13.89 -31.48 -57.45
CA SER A 11 -12.63 -32.01 -56.92
C SER A 11 -11.77 -30.92 -56.28
N SER A 12 -11.64 -29.74 -56.89
CA SER A 12 -10.86 -28.64 -56.29
C SER A 12 -11.46 -28.09 -54.99
N LEU A 13 -12.79 -28.09 -54.86
CA LEU A 13 -13.47 -27.72 -53.61
C LEU A 13 -13.27 -28.79 -52.52
N LEU A 14 -13.27 -30.07 -52.90
CA LEU A 14 -12.99 -31.17 -51.97
C LEU A 14 -11.54 -31.14 -51.49
N ASP A 15 -10.61 -30.86 -52.38
CA ASP A 15 -9.19 -30.72 -52.06
C ASP A 15 -8.94 -29.57 -51.06
N PHE A 16 -9.65 -28.46 -51.16
CA PHE A 16 -9.49 -27.34 -50.21
C PHE A 16 -9.95 -27.65 -48.77
N PHE A 17 -11.04 -28.42 -48.61
CA PHE A 17 -11.60 -28.73 -47.29
C PHE A 17 -11.05 -30.01 -46.65
N VAL A 18 -10.62 -30.98 -47.47
CA VAL A 18 -10.27 -32.32 -47.00
C VAL A 18 -8.75 -32.55 -46.99
N ILE A 19 -7.96 -31.66 -47.61
CA ILE A 19 -6.49 -31.78 -47.56
C ILE A 19 -5.95 -31.11 -46.31
N TYR A 20 -5.33 -31.94 -45.47
CA TYR A 20 -4.50 -31.51 -44.37
C TYR A 20 -3.03 -31.77 -44.72
N SER A 21 -2.30 -30.72 -45.07
CA SER A 21 -0.86 -30.80 -45.33
C SER A 21 -0.10 -30.91 -44.01
N THR A 22 0.43 -32.09 -43.71
CA THR A 22 1.37 -32.29 -42.61
C THR A 22 2.79 -31.96 -43.04
N VAL A 23 3.59 -31.46 -42.10
CA VAL A 23 5.03 -31.29 -42.33
C VAL A 23 5.65 -32.67 -42.51
N LYS A 24 6.42 -32.83 -43.59
CA LYS A 24 7.17 -34.06 -43.83
C LYS A 24 8.38 -34.08 -42.90
N GLU A 25 8.32 -34.92 -41.87
CA GLU A 25 9.40 -35.10 -40.91
C GLU A 25 10.57 -35.89 -41.52
N ILE A 26 11.80 -35.44 -41.23
CA ILE A 26 13.04 -36.11 -41.65
C ILE A 26 13.65 -36.78 -40.42
N GLN A 27 13.66 -38.12 -40.41
CA GLN A 27 14.22 -38.88 -39.30
C GLN A 27 15.75 -38.99 -39.44
N VAL A 28 16.48 -38.33 -38.54
CA VAL A 28 17.95 -38.43 -38.47
C VAL A 28 18.34 -39.50 -37.46
N HIS A 29 19.00 -40.56 -37.91
CA HIS A 29 19.38 -41.69 -37.08
C HIS A 29 20.74 -41.45 -36.39
N SER A 30 20.76 -40.65 -35.33
CA SER A 30 21.94 -40.37 -34.51
C SER A 30 21.63 -40.50 -33.02
N THR A 31 22.40 -41.32 -32.31
CA THR A 31 22.22 -41.57 -30.87
C THR A 31 22.50 -40.33 -30.03
N PHE A 32 23.49 -39.52 -30.39
CA PHE A 32 23.84 -38.30 -29.66
C PHE A 32 22.71 -37.28 -29.66
N VAL A 33 22.15 -37.00 -30.84
CA VAL A 33 21.05 -36.04 -31.01
C VAL A 33 19.79 -36.53 -30.28
N ALA A 34 19.52 -37.84 -30.35
CA ALA A 34 18.39 -38.44 -29.65
C ALA A 34 18.49 -38.31 -28.12
N VAL A 35 19.68 -38.57 -27.54
CA VAL A 35 19.91 -38.43 -26.10
C VAL A 35 19.80 -36.97 -25.66
N LEU A 36 20.40 -36.05 -26.41
CA LEU A 36 20.33 -34.62 -26.12
C LEU A 36 18.87 -34.14 -26.07
N HIS A 37 18.07 -34.52 -27.09
CA HIS A 37 16.66 -34.17 -27.15
C HIS A 37 15.87 -34.73 -25.96
N ARG A 38 16.12 -35.98 -25.57
CA ARG A 38 15.45 -36.60 -24.40
C ARG A 38 15.85 -35.94 -23.08
N LEU A 39 17.11 -35.54 -22.93
CA LEU A 39 17.59 -34.86 -21.72
C LEU A 39 16.93 -33.48 -21.58
N ILE A 40 16.90 -32.70 -22.66
CA ILE A 40 16.22 -31.39 -22.68
C ILE A 40 14.74 -31.54 -22.34
N GLN A 41 14.06 -32.51 -22.95
CA GLN A 41 12.65 -32.79 -22.67
C GLN A 41 12.44 -33.14 -21.18
N PHE A 42 13.30 -33.96 -20.61
CA PHE A 42 13.22 -34.34 -19.20
C PHE A 42 13.46 -33.15 -18.25
N LEU A 43 14.43 -32.29 -18.59
CA LEU A 43 14.73 -31.08 -17.82
C LEU A 43 13.53 -30.11 -17.80
N ILE A 44 12.87 -29.92 -18.94
CA ILE A 44 11.65 -29.10 -19.04
C ILE A 44 10.54 -29.69 -18.16
N ILE A 45 10.32 -31.01 -18.22
CA ILE A 45 9.29 -31.68 -17.41
C ILE A 45 9.59 -31.51 -15.91
N ILE A 46 10.82 -31.73 -15.48
CA ILE A 46 11.22 -31.53 -14.07
C ILE A 46 10.99 -30.09 -13.64
N PHE A 47 11.40 -29.12 -14.46
CA PHE A 47 11.22 -27.71 -14.14
C PHE A 47 9.73 -27.37 -13.97
N VAL A 48 8.88 -27.78 -14.91
CA VAL A 48 7.43 -27.50 -14.82
C VAL A 48 6.82 -28.22 -13.60
N ALA A 49 7.11 -29.51 -13.41
CA ALA A 49 6.53 -30.27 -12.31
C ALA A 49 7.00 -29.75 -10.94
N PHE A 50 8.30 -29.55 -10.76
CA PHE A 50 8.85 -29.20 -9.45
C PHE A 50 8.71 -27.70 -9.15
N TYR A 51 9.09 -26.83 -10.07
CA TYR A 51 9.07 -25.39 -9.81
C TYR A 51 7.68 -24.78 -9.99
N ILE A 52 7.03 -25.03 -11.14
CA ILE A 52 5.74 -24.38 -11.45
C ILE A 52 4.60 -25.01 -10.64
N ILE A 53 4.50 -26.34 -10.63
CA ILE A 53 3.38 -27.01 -9.97
C ILE A 53 3.61 -27.07 -8.45
N LEU A 54 4.75 -27.57 -7.96
CA LEU A 54 4.93 -27.73 -6.51
C LEU A 54 5.26 -26.42 -5.80
N VAL A 55 6.34 -25.73 -6.20
CA VAL A 55 6.81 -24.52 -5.48
C VAL A 55 5.87 -23.34 -5.68
N LYS A 56 5.50 -23.04 -6.93
CA LYS A 56 4.58 -21.94 -7.25
C LYS A 56 3.11 -22.30 -7.09
N LYS A 57 2.79 -23.56 -6.76
CA LYS A 57 1.41 -24.04 -6.59
C LYS A 57 0.53 -23.66 -7.80
N GLY A 58 1.06 -23.77 -9.01
CA GLY A 58 0.37 -23.35 -10.24
C GLY A 58 -0.92 -24.11 -10.54
N TYR A 59 -1.20 -25.19 -9.79
CA TYR A 59 -2.47 -25.90 -9.82
C TYR A 59 -3.59 -25.22 -8.98
N GLN A 60 -3.25 -24.20 -8.19
CA GLN A 60 -4.19 -23.47 -7.34
C GLN A 60 -4.48 -22.08 -7.92
N GLN A 61 -5.73 -21.64 -7.80
CA GLN A 61 -6.09 -20.24 -8.01
C GLN A 61 -5.93 -19.49 -6.70
N PHE A 62 -5.16 -18.39 -6.72
CA PHE A 62 -4.98 -17.52 -5.58
C PHE A 62 -5.89 -16.31 -5.70
N GLN A 63 -6.57 -15.97 -4.60
CA GLN A 63 -7.32 -14.74 -4.47
C GLN A 63 -6.63 -13.86 -3.42
N GLU A 64 -6.51 -12.57 -3.70
CA GLU A 64 -5.99 -11.62 -2.73
C GLU A 64 -7.04 -11.42 -1.62
N PRO A 65 -6.67 -11.60 -0.34
CA PRO A 65 -7.60 -11.44 0.75
C PRO A 65 -7.98 -9.97 0.90
N GLN A 66 -9.26 -9.67 0.76
CA GLN A 66 -9.80 -8.37 1.14
C GLN A 66 -10.35 -8.47 2.56
N GLY A 67 -9.87 -7.60 3.44
CA GLY A 67 -10.29 -7.56 4.84
C GLY A 67 -10.38 -6.13 5.35
N SER A 68 -11.27 -5.91 6.32
CA SER A 68 -11.38 -4.67 7.08
C SER A 68 -11.22 -5.02 8.56
N SER A 69 -10.48 -4.19 9.30
CA SER A 69 -10.32 -4.33 10.75
C SER A 69 -11.06 -3.21 11.47
N ILE A 70 -11.82 -3.59 12.51
CA ILE A 70 -12.49 -2.65 13.41
C ILE A 70 -11.82 -2.78 14.77
N ILE A 71 -11.29 -1.67 15.28
CA ILE A 71 -10.52 -1.64 16.52
C ILE A 71 -11.30 -0.87 17.58
N LYS A 72 -11.38 -1.41 18.80
CA LYS A 72 -12.01 -0.76 19.95
C LYS A 72 -11.06 -0.74 21.13
N VAL A 73 -10.67 0.46 21.55
CA VAL A 73 -9.77 0.66 22.68
C VAL A 73 -10.56 0.69 23.99
N LYS A 74 -10.00 0.10 25.05
CA LYS A 74 -10.54 0.11 26.42
C LYS A 74 -9.43 0.44 27.41
N GLY A 75 -9.75 1.23 28.42
CA GLY A 75 -8.80 1.62 29.45
C GLY A 75 -9.25 2.89 30.16
N VAL A 76 -8.82 3.04 31.40
CA VAL A 76 -8.95 4.28 32.16
C VAL A 76 -7.60 4.63 32.76
N VAL A 77 -7.21 5.89 32.72
CA VAL A 77 -5.94 6.38 33.24
C VAL A 77 -6.19 7.61 34.08
N ARG A 78 -5.52 7.70 35.23
CA ARG A 78 -5.50 8.94 36.02
C ARG A 78 -4.27 9.75 35.61
N ILE A 79 -4.49 11.00 35.22
CA ILE A 79 -3.40 11.92 34.89
C ILE A 79 -3.46 13.18 35.77
N SER A 80 -2.30 13.73 36.08
CA SER A 80 -2.17 15.04 36.70
C SER A 80 -2.14 16.13 35.63
N ILE A 81 -3.05 17.09 35.74
CA ILE A 81 -3.09 18.28 34.89
C ILE A 81 -2.58 19.46 35.70
N TYR A 82 -1.45 20.00 35.27
CA TYR A 82 -0.87 21.22 35.82
C TYR A 82 -1.53 22.44 35.19
N ASN A 83 -2.08 23.33 36.02
CA ASN A 83 -2.59 24.62 35.57
C ASN A 83 -1.52 25.71 35.80
N SER A 84 -0.87 26.13 34.72
CA SER A 84 0.17 27.17 34.76
C SER A 84 -0.38 28.58 35.00
N ASN A 85 -1.69 28.80 34.85
CA ASN A 85 -2.31 30.13 35.00
C ASN A 85 -2.75 30.43 36.45
N LEU A 86 -2.64 29.46 37.36
CA LEU A 86 -2.89 29.69 38.79
C LEU A 86 -1.53 29.90 39.49
N HIS A 87 -1.36 31.06 40.13
CA HIS A 87 -0.16 31.42 40.88
C HIS A 87 0.20 30.45 42.02
N THR A 88 -0.71 29.53 42.37
CA THR A 88 -0.60 28.54 43.44
C THR A 88 -0.24 27.12 42.96
N GLY A 89 -0.01 26.89 41.66
CA GLY A 89 0.51 25.60 41.18
C GLY A 89 -0.41 24.40 41.48
N ASN A 90 -1.72 24.59 41.41
CA ASN A 90 -2.68 23.53 41.71
C ASN A 90 -2.68 22.48 40.58
N ALA A 91 -2.21 21.27 40.90
CA ALA A 91 -2.35 20.11 40.04
C ALA A 91 -3.74 19.49 40.26
N SER A 92 -4.58 19.50 39.23
CA SER A 92 -5.86 18.80 39.25
C SER A 92 -5.67 17.36 38.77
N GLN A 93 -6.31 16.40 39.42
CA GLN A 93 -6.34 15.02 38.93
C GLN A 93 -7.53 14.86 37.98
N ALA A 94 -7.27 14.37 36.77
CA ALA A 94 -8.32 14.03 35.81
C ALA A 94 -8.29 12.52 35.53
N LEU A 95 -9.48 11.91 35.49
CA LEU A 95 -9.67 10.55 35.03
C LEU A 95 -9.97 10.60 33.54
N TRP A 96 -9.17 9.90 32.74
CA TRP A 96 -9.32 9.83 31.30
C TRP A 96 -9.72 8.43 30.88
N ASP A 97 -10.64 8.35 29.94
CA ASP A 97 -11.06 7.10 29.32
C ASP A 97 -10.74 7.09 27.82
N ALA A 98 -11.15 6.01 27.15
CA ALA A 98 -10.91 5.84 25.71
C ALA A 98 -11.49 6.99 24.85
N ALA A 99 -12.50 7.74 25.32
CA ALA A 99 -13.02 8.89 24.58
C ALA A 99 -12.11 10.12 24.67
N ASP A 100 -11.27 10.21 25.71
CA ASP A 100 -10.37 11.35 25.93
C ASP A 100 -9.02 11.21 25.19
N TYR A 101 -8.50 9.99 25.07
CA TYR A 101 -7.18 9.73 24.49
C TYR A 101 -7.20 9.11 23.09
N VAL A 102 -8.36 8.69 22.56
CA VAL A 102 -8.50 8.20 21.18
C VAL A 102 -9.22 9.23 20.33
N VAL A 103 -8.48 9.88 19.42
CA VAL A 103 -9.00 10.93 18.54
C VAL A 103 -8.41 10.75 17.13
N PRO A 104 -9.23 10.60 16.08
CA PRO A 104 -10.68 10.41 16.10
C PRO A 104 -11.08 9.05 16.70
N SER A 105 -12.31 8.93 17.21
CA SER A 105 -12.80 7.70 17.86
C SER A 105 -13.10 6.56 16.88
N ILE A 106 -13.22 6.87 15.59
CA ILE A 106 -13.47 5.92 14.51
C ILE A 106 -12.53 6.24 13.35
N GLU A 107 -11.67 5.29 13.02
CA GLU A 107 -10.78 5.34 11.86
C GLU A 107 -10.66 3.92 11.29
N THR A 108 -10.62 3.80 9.97
CA THR A 108 -10.49 2.50 9.30
C THR A 108 -9.02 2.08 9.26
N ASN A 109 -8.72 0.85 9.71
CA ASN A 109 -7.39 0.24 9.68
C ASN A 109 -6.31 0.93 10.55
N ALA A 110 -6.65 1.96 11.33
CA ALA A 110 -5.73 2.64 12.23
C ALA A 110 -6.47 3.17 13.48
N PHE A 111 -5.70 3.51 14.51
CA PHE A 111 -6.19 4.22 15.70
C PHE A 111 -5.05 5.03 16.31
N PHE A 112 -5.39 6.14 16.93
CA PHE A 112 -4.44 7.00 17.63
C PHE A 112 -4.64 6.91 19.15
N ILE A 113 -3.56 6.89 19.92
CA ILE A 113 -3.57 6.97 21.39
C ILE A 113 -2.69 8.13 21.85
N ALA A 114 -3.30 9.12 22.49
CA ALA A 114 -2.59 10.21 23.12
C ALA A 114 -1.91 9.73 24.41
N THR A 115 -0.58 9.75 24.44
CA THR A 115 0.23 9.34 25.60
C THR A 115 0.67 10.52 26.48
N ARG A 116 0.71 11.73 25.92
CA ARG A 116 1.08 12.96 26.62
C ARG A 116 0.15 14.10 26.22
N LYS A 117 -0.29 14.89 27.19
CA LYS A 117 -1.10 16.10 26.95
C LYS A 117 -0.53 17.31 27.67
N THR A 118 -0.49 18.42 26.96
CA THR A 118 -0.25 19.75 27.53
C THR A 118 -1.46 20.61 27.21
N LYS A 119 -2.13 21.15 28.24
CA LYS A 119 -3.33 21.99 28.08
C LYS A 119 -3.02 23.42 28.50
N THR A 120 -3.13 24.35 27.57
CA THR A 120 -3.03 25.79 27.85
C THR A 120 -4.44 26.32 28.13
N PHE A 121 -4.70 26.74 29.36
CA PHE A 121 -6.01 27.25 29.75
C PHE A 121 -6.12 28.76 29.47
N GLY A 122 -7.34 29.24 29.21
CA GLY A 122 -7.61 30.67 29.13
C GLY A 122 -7.07 31.38 27.89
N GLN A 123 -6.67 30.65 26.84
CA GLN A 123 -6.23 31.25 25.58
C GLN A 123 -7.38 32.08 24.99
N ARG A 124 -7.10 33.37 24.72
CA ARG A 124 -8.01 34.31 24.08
C ARG A 124 -7.29 34.94 22.89
N GLN A 125 -8.07 35.43 21.92
CA GLN A 125 -7.52 36.21 20.83
C GLN A 125 -7.19 37.61 21.34
N GLU A 126 -5.93 37.83 21.65
CA GLU A 126 -5.40 39.09 22.15
C GLU A 126 -3.97 39.31 21.64
N ILE A 127 -3.44 40.51 21.87
CA ILE A 127 -2.05 40.81 21.57
C ILE A 127 -1.20 40.31 22.73
N CYS A 128 -0.50 39.20 22.51
CA CYS A 128 0.39 38.59 23.50
C CYS A 128 1.75 38.24 22.87
N PRO A 129 2.83 38.22 23.67
CA PRO A 129 4.15 37.85 23.16
C PRO A 129 4.17 36.36 22.77
N SER A 130 4.90 36.04 21.70
CA SER A 130 5.16 34.64 21.30
C SER A 130 6.06 33.92 22.32
N SER A 131 6.09 32.58 22.25
CA SER A 131 6.86 31.78 23.17
C SER A 131 8.36 32.04 23.03
N LEU A 132 9.09 32.17 24.14
CA LEU A 132 10.55 32.45 24.13
C LEU A 132 11.40 31.32 23.53
N ASN A 133 10.82 30.16 23.26
CA ASN A 133 11.53 29.01 22.70
C ASN A 133 11.70 29.12 21.18
N ASP A 134 10.90 29.96 20.53
CA ASP A 134 11.06 30.28 19.13
C ASP A 134 12.21 31.29 19.05
N ASN A 135 13.24 31.03 18.23
CA ASN A 135 14.45 31.86 18.06
C ASN A 135 14.18 33.28 17.51
N LEU A 136 12.97 33.79 17.74
CA LEU A 136 12.42 35.07 17.36
C LEU A 136 12.72 36.12 18.44
N PHE A 137 14.01 36.38 18.67
CA PHE A 137 14.44 37.45 19.57
C PHE A 137 14.48 38.77 18.80
N CYS A 138 13.59 39.69 19.16
CA CYS A 138 13.59 41.05 18.62
C CYS A 138 14.30 41.98 19.60
N ASN A 139 15.45 42.49 19.18
CA ASN A 139 16.27 43.44 19.92
C ASN A 139 16.50 44.70 19.08
N SER A 140 16.97 45.77 19.71
CA SER A 140 17.28 47.06 19.06
C SER A 140 18.21 46.90 17.84
N THR A 141 19.16 45.96 17.90
CA THR A 141 20.16 45.72 16.83
C THR A 141 19.67 44.75 15.75
N TYR A 142 18.72 43.88 16.05
CA TYR A 142 18.21 42.85 15.14
C TYR A 142 16.69 42.75 15.31
N ASN A 143 15.94 43.27 14.33
CA ASN A 143 14.48 43.35 14.38
C ASN A 143 13.83 42.56 13.23
N PRO A 144 13.74 41.22 13.36
CA PRO A 144 13.01 40.36 12.43
C PRO A 144 11.49 40.46 12.58
N CYS A 145 10.99 41.08 13.66
CA CYS A 145 9.57 41.33 13.89
C CYS A 145 9.07 42.43 12.93
N LYS A 146 8.30 42.07 11.91
CA LYS A 146 7.66 43.02 10.99
C LYS A 146 6.15 43.00 11.18
N GLN A 147 5.55 44.19 11.29
CA GLN A 147 4.11 44.32 11.52
C GLN A 147 3.30 43.72 10.37
N GLY A 148 2.34 42.86 10.71
CA GLY A 148 1.43 42.25 9.74
C GLY A 148 2.06 41.12 8.92
N MET A 149 3.22 40.60 9.33
CA MET A 149 3.84 39.45 8.69
C MET A 149 3.79 38.24 9.63
N PRO A 150 3.22 37.10 9.18
CA PRO A 150 3.24 35.88 9.96
C PRO A 150 4.68 35.39 10.09
N THR A 151 5.14 35.20 11.34
CA THR A 151 6.48 34.69 11.61
C THR A 151 6.46 33.16 11.67
N PRO A 152 7.38 32.47 10.96
CA PRO A 152 7.44 31.01 11.00
C PRO A 152 7.75 30.56 12.43
N ASN A 153 7.01 29.55 12.90
CA ASN A 153 7.06 28.99 14.25
C ASN A 153 6.42 29.83 15.37
N ALA A 154 5.80 30.98 15.06
CA ALA A 154 5.01 31.71 16.04
C ALA A 154 3.51 31.48 15.84
N PHE A 155 2.74 31.71 16.91
CA PHE A 155 1.28 31.74 16.85
C PHE A 155 0.80 33.17 16.62
N GLY A 156 0.33 33.48 15.40
CA GLY A 156 -0.24 34.79 15.07
C GLY A 156 0.46 35.51 13.91
N MET A 157 0.23 36.83 13.84
CA MET A 157 0.67 37.76 12.79
C MET A 157 1.29 39.02 13.39
#